data_AF-A0A966RP77-F1
#
_entry.id   AF-A0A966RP77-F1
#
_cell.length_a   1.000
_cell.length_b   1.000
_cell.length_c   1.000
_cell.angle_alpha   90.00
_cell.angle_beta   90.00
_cell.angle_gamma   90.00
#
_symmetry.space_group_name_H-M   'P 1'
#
loop_
_entity.id
_entity.type
_entity.pdbx_description
1 polymer ?
#
loop_
_entity_poly.entity_id
_entity_poly.type
_entity_poly.pdbx_seq_one_letter_code
_entity_poly.pdbx_strand_id
1 'polypeptide(L)'
;MLRIYQILVCCLLSLVLDSGLQAAEQNLSSSFKPESFQAFIDQKTPSMIVFSASYCAHCPAVVRSLAKQSRRMAKPPRLIVVMADELPSQADKNRIYNDVDRLMVFEGSEMAIRHAVNPTWRGLTPFVVLVGKDGRASYFNGQPPGPDLQAWLSQQAP
;
A
#
# COMPACT_ATOMS: atom_id res chain seq x y z
N MET A 1 12.45 -27.39 -56.37
CA MET A 1 11.41 -26.67 -55.60
C MET A 1 11.30 -27.09 -54.13
N LEU A 2 11.86 -28.24 -53.70
CA LEU A 2 11.86 -28.72 -52.32
C LEU A 2 12.64 -27.85 -51.30
N ARG A 3 13.64 -27.07 -51.77
CA ARG A 3 14.48 -26.20 -50.91
C ARG A 3 13.78 -24.93 -50.43
N ILE A 4 12.74 -24.45 -51.14
CA ILE A 4 11.99 -23.25 -50.76
C ILE A 4 11.01 -23.57 -49.62
N TYR A 5 10.43 -24.78 -49.63
CA TYR A 5 9.52 -25.24 -48.58
C TYR A 5 10.22 -25.41 -47.22
N GLN A 6 11.49 -25.83 -47.23
CA GLN A 6 12.27 -26.08 -46.02
C GLN A 6 12.67 -24.80 -45.27
N ILE A 7 12.80 -23.67 -45.98
CA ILE A 7 13.08 -22.35 -45.38
C ILE A 7 11.79 -21.75 -44.79
N LEU A 8 10.65 -21.93 -45.47
CA LEU A 8 9.34 -21.44 -45.01
C LEU A 8 8.84 -22.14 -43.73
N VAL A 9 9.15 -23.43 -43.56
CA VAL A 9 8.79 -24.19 -42.35
C VAL A 9 9.59 -23.75 -41.11
N CYS A 10 10.84 -23.29 -41.28
CA CYS A 10 11.64 -22.79 -40.14
C CYS A 10 11.18 -21.41 -39.65
N CYS A 11 10.71 -20.53 -40.54
CA CYS A 11 10.26 -19.19 -40.12
C CYS A 11 8.91 -19.23 -39.36
N LEU A 12 8.05 -20.21 -39.61
CA LEU A 12 6.76 -20.33 -38.92
C LEU A 12 6.86 -20.96 -37.52
N LEU A 13 7.95 -21.67 -37.21
CA LEU A 13 8.19 -22.27 -35.89
C LEU A 13 8.87 -21.33 -34.89
N SER A 14 9.38 -20.17 -35.34
CA SER A 14 10.08 -19.22 -34.48
C SER A 14 9.18 -18.11 -33.91
N LEU A 15 7.89 -18.09 -34.24
CA LEU A 15 6.96 -17.02 -33.89
C LEU A 15 6.05 -17.34 -32.69
N VAL A 16 6.25 -18.45 -31.97
CA VAL A 16 5.31 -18.91 -30.91
C VAL A 16 5.94 -19.04 -29.52
N LEU A 17 7.11 -18.46 -29.26
CA LEU A 17 7.82 -18.65 -27.98
C LEU A 17 8.22 -17.35 -27.23
N ASP A 18 7.64 -16.20 -27.54
CA ASP A 18 7.81 -14.97 -26.74
C ASP A 18 6.55 -14.56 -25.97
N SER A 19 5.74 -15.54 -25.59
CA SER A 19 4.59 -15.34 -24.68
C SER A 19 4.82 -16.14 -23.42
N GLY A 20 5.62 -15.63 -22.49
CA GLY A 20 5.72 -16.29 -21.19
C GLY A 20 6.93 -15.96 -20.34
N LEU A 21 7.32 -14.68 -20.22
CA LEU A 21 8.16 -14.27 -19.10
C LEU A 21 7.81 -12.86 -18.60
N GLN A 22 6.52 -12.57 -18.39
CA GLN A 22 6.17 -11.78 -17.21
C GLN A 22 6.33 -12.71 -16.00
N ALA A 23 7.59 -12.90 -15.60
CA ALA A 23 7.93 -13.41 -14.30
C ALA A 23 7.16 -12.57 -13.26
N ALA A 24 6.52 -13.28 -12.36
CA ALA A 24 5.78 -12.70 -11.25
C ALA A 24 6.69 -11.82 -10.39
N GLU A 25 6.42 -10.53 -10.38
CA GLU A 25 6.71 -9.65 -9.24
C GLU A 25 5.39 -9.05 -8.73
N GLN A 26 4.43 -9.92 -8.44
CA GLN A 26 3.22 -9.54 -7.70
C GLN A 26 3.39 -9.69 -6.18
N ASN A 27 4.61 -9.95 -5.72
CA ASN A 27 4.96 -10.02 -4.31
C ASN A 27 5.90 -8.86 -3.97
N LEU A 28 5.41 -7.94 -3.13
CA LEU A 28 6.17 -6.82 -2.55
C LEU A 28 6.73 -5.83 -3.58
N SER A 29 5.87 -5.10 -4.30
CA SER A 29 6.24 -3.70 -4.46
C SER A 29 6.17 -3.09 -3.06
N SER A 30 7.32 -2.96 -2.40
CA SER A 30 7.51 -2.11 -1.21
C SER A 30 7.33 -0.62 -1.56
N SER A 31 6.78 -0.32 -2.74
CA SER A 31 6.63 1.01 -3.28
C SER A 31 5.16 1.43 -3.38
N PHE A 32 4.91 2.65 -2.93
CA PHE A 32 3.66 3.38 -3.02
C PHE A 32 3.86 4.56 -3.96
N LYS A 33 3.08 4.64 -5.02
CA LYS A 33 3.12 5.72 -6.02
C LYS A 33 1.96 6.69 -5.81
N PRO A 34 1.98 7.90 -6.40
CA PRO A 34 0.84 8.82 -6.33
C PRO A 34 -0.51 8.17 -6.65
N GLU A 35 -0.56 7.34 -7.68
CA GLU A 35 -1.76 6.63 -8.13
C GLU A 35 -2.17 5.45 -7.22
N SER A 36 -1.29 4.97 -6.34
CA SER A 36 -1.58 3.82 -5.47
C SER A 36 -2.73 4.10 -4.51
N PHE A 37 -2.89 5.35 -4.06
CA PHE A 37 -3.92 5.69 -3.07
C PHE A 37 -5.33 5.41 -3.60
N GLN A 38 -5.64 5.83 -4.83
CA GLN A 38 -6.96 5.61 -5.43
C GLN A 38 -7.26 4.11 -5.56
N ALA A 39 -6.26 3.28 -5.88
CA ALA A 39 -6.43 1.84 -5.95
C ALA A 39 -6.85 1.22 -4.59
N PHE A 40 -6.39 1.76 -3.45
CA PHE A 40 -6.85 1.30 -2.13
C PHE A 40 -8.32 1.64 -1.89
N ILE A 41 -8.75 2.82 -2.34
CA ILE A 41 -10.16 3.26 -2.25
C ILE A 41 -11.04 2.35 -3.11
N ASP A 42 -10.66 2.11 -4.35
CA ASP A 42 -11.44 1.36 -5.33
C ASP A 42 -11.54 -0.14 -4.98
N GLN A 43 -10.49 -0.69 -4.37
CA GLN A 43 -10.47 -2.07 -3.89
C GLN A 43 -11.47 -2.32 -2.75
N LYS A 44 -11.95 -1.26 -2.07
CA LYS A 44 -12.91 -1.33 -0.97
C LYS A 44 -12.54 -2.38 0.09
N THR A 45 -11.24 -2.59 0.29
CA THR A 45 -10.74 -3.50 1.32
C THR A 45 -10.49 -2.67 2.58
N PRO A 46 -11.15 -2.97 3.71
CA PRO A 46 -10.94 -2.25 4.96
C PRO A 46 -9.46 -2.16 5.31
N SER A 47 -8.94 -0.93 5.33
CA SER A 47 -7.51 -0.67 5.55
C SER A 47 -7.31 0.57 6.40
N MET A 48 -6.34 0.51 7.31
CA MET A 48 -5.79 1.62 8.06
C MET A 48 -4.41 1.91 7.47
N ILE A 49 -4.28 3.03 6.75
CA ILE A 49 -3.02 3.43 6.11
C ILE A 49 -2.41 4.54 6.95
N VAL A 50 -1.17 4.35 7.40
CA VAL A 50 -0.43 5.32 8.20
C VAL A 50 0.71 5.85 7.35
N PHE A 51 0.60 7.11 6.94
CA PHE A 51 1.69 7.82 6.30
C PHE A 51 2.65 8.35 7.36
N SER A 52 3.91 7.93 7.26
CA SER A 52 4.96 8.14 8.25
C SER A 52 6.21 8.73 7.59
N ALA A 53 7.20 9.05 8.41
CA ALA A 53 8.52 9.48 7.99
C ALA A 53 9.57 8.98 8.99
N SER A 54 10.82 8.85 8.55
CA SER A 54 11.95 8.36 9.37
C SER A 54 12.18 9.22 10.62
N TYR A 55 11.87 10.52 10.54
CA TYR A 55 11.98 11.49 11.64
C TYR A 55 10.76 11.51 12.59
N CYS A 56 9.72 10.71 12.34
CA CYS A 56 8.49 10.74 13.11
C CYS A 56 8.56 9.91 14.40
N ALA A 57 8.95 10.54 15.51
CA ALA A 57 9.04 9.88 16.81
C ALA A 57 7.72 9.26 17.32
N HIS A 58 6.57 9.85 16.96
CA HIS A 58 5.25 9.41 17.43
C HIS A 58 4.61 8.30 16.57
N CYS A 59 5.06 8.12 15.33
CA CYS A 59 4.46 7.19 14.38
C CYS A 59 4.42 5.74 14.90
N PRO A 60 5.49 5.18 15.50
CA PRO A 60 5.47 3.82 16.03
C PRO A 60 4.41 3.59 17.10
N ALA A 61 4.15 4.60 17.96
CA ALA A 61 3.15 4.47 19.01
C ALA A 61 1.72 4.42 18.45
N VAL A 62 1.42 5.25 17.44
CA VAL A 62 0.13 5.24 16.74
C VAL A 62 -0.10 3.91 16.02
N VAL A 63 0.91 3.41 15.29
CA VAL A 63 0.82 2.12 14.59
C VAL A 63 0.54 0.97 15.57
N ARG A 64 1.28 0.88 16.69
CA ARG A 64 1.05 -0.16 17.71
C ARG A 64 -0.34 -0.05 18.34
N SER A 65 -0.82 1.16 18.59
CA SER A 65 -2.17 1.41 19.12
C SER A 65 -3.24 0.90 18.16
N LEU A 66 -3.14 1.23 16.87
CA LEU A 66 -4.05 0.74 15.83
C LEU A 66 -4.02 -0.79 15.72
N ALA A 67 -2.84 -1.39 15.65
CA ALA A 67 -2.66 -2.84 15.62
C ALA A 67 -3.29 -3.52 16.85
N LYS A 68 -3.10 -2.96 18.05
CA LYS A 68 -3.69 -3.51 19.28
C LYS A 68 -5.22 -3.46 19.27
N GLN A 69 -5.80 -2.38 18.73
CA GLN A 69 -7.25 -2.20 18.71
C GLN A 69 -7.92 -3.08 17.66
N SER A 70 -7.34 -3.23 16.47
CA SER A 70 -7.91 -4.07 15.41
C SER A 70 -7.74 -5.56 15.65
N ARG A 71 -6.66 -6.01 16.31
CA ARG A 71 -6.37 -7.43 16.58
C ARG A 71 -7.46 -8.17 17.38
N ARG A 72 -8.39 -7.46 18.01
CA ARG A 72 -9.54 -8.05 18.72
C ARG A 72 -10.68 -8.48 17.80
N MET A 73 -10.64 -8.07 16.54
CA MET A 73 -11.66 -8.42 15.55
C MET A 73 -11.37 -9.80 14.97
N ALA A 74 -12.44 -10.55 14.66
CA ALA A 74 -12.31 -11.84 13.96
C ALA A 74 -11.65 -11.69 12.58
N LYS A 75 -11.91 -10.57 11.90
CA LYS A 75 -11.28 -10.19 10.63
C LYS A 75 -10.80 -8.73 10.73
N PRO A 76 -9.55 -8.48 11.18
CA PRO A 76 -9.04 -7.13 11.31
C PRO A 76 -8.88 -6.46 9.93
N PRO A 77 -9.11 -5.14 9.81
CA PRO A 77 -8.68 -4.35 8.65
C PRO A 77 -7.17 -4.39 8.49
N ARG A 78 -6.69 -4.28 7.26
CA ARG A 78 -5.24 -4.27 6.97
C ARG A 78 -4.60 -3.03 7.58
N LEU A 79 -3.49 -3.18 8.30
CA LEU A 79 -2.66 -2.08 8.79
C LEU A 79 -1.45 -1.93 7.87
N ILE A 80 -1.38 -0.78 7.19
CA ILE A 80 -0.35 -0.48 6.20
C ILE A 80 0.40 0.76 6.66
N VAL A 81 1.73 0.74 6.62
CA VAL A 81 2.57 1.91 6.82
C VAL A 81 3.20 2.31 5.48
N VAL A 82 3.20 3.60 5.18
CA VAL A 82 3.85 4.18 4.01
C VAL A 82 4.87 5.21 4.49
N MET A 83 6.16 4.93 4.26
CA MET A 83 7.27 5.85 4.58
C MET A 83 7.42 6.88 3.47
N ALA A 84 7.26 8.17 3.78
CA ALA A 84 7.28 9.23 2.77
C ALA A 84 8.70 9.67 2.35
N ASP A 85 9.73 9.33 3.13
CA ASP A 85 11.09 9.88 3.04
C ASP A 85 12.20 8.81 3.00
N GLU A 86 11.83 7.53 2.93
CA GLU A 86 12.80 6.43 2.83
C GLU A 86 13.02 5.99 1.37
N LEU A 87 14.03 5.15 1.16
CA LEU A 87 14.22 4.46 -0.12
C LEU A 87 13.60 3.06 -0.04
N PRO A 88 13.07 2.48 -1.13
CA PRO A 88 12.47 1.13 -1.10
C PRO A 88 13.37 0.06 -0.46
N SER A 89 14.68 0.15 -0.69
CA SER A 89 15.71 -0.74 -0.08
C SER A 89 15.83 -0.68 1.45
N GLN A 90 15.20 0.31 2.09
CA GLN A 90 15.21 0.52 3.54
C GLN A 90 13.95 -0.03 4.23
N ALA A 91 12.86 -0.27 3.47
CA ALA A 91 11.60 -0.79 3.99
C ALA A 91 11.80 -2.10 4.76
N ASP A 92 12.50 -3.05 4.15
CA ASP A 92 12.69 -4.41 4.71
C ASP A 92 13.56 -4.44 5.97
N LYS A 93 14.24 -3.33 6.29
CA LYS A 93 15.14 -3.22 7.45
C LYS A 93 14.48 -2.55 8.66
N ASN A 94 13.31 -1.96 8.50
CA ASN A 94 12.68 -1.17 9.56
C ASN A 94 11.95 -2.07 10.59
N ARG A 95 12.72 -2.58 11.56
CA ARG A 95 12.23 -3.45 12.65
C ARG A 95 11.20 -2.77 13.57
N ILE A 96 10.93 -1.49 13.42
CA ILE A 96 9.99 -0.75 14.29
C ILE A 96 8.53 -1.06 13.94
N TYR A 97 8.27 -1.46 12.69
CA TYR A 97 6.93 -1.70 12.16
C TYR A 97 6.58 -3.18 11.97
N ASN A 98 7.11 -4.10 12.78
CA ASN A 98 6.84 -5.55 12.62
C ASN A 98 5.37 -5.98 12.88
N ASP A 99 4.54 -5.08 13.41
CA ASP A 99 3.13 -5.33 13.75
C ASP A 99 2.16 -4.96 12.62
N VAL A 100 2.66 -4.68 11.41
CA VAL A 100 1.86 -4.22 10.26
C VAL A 100 1.71 -5.34 9.22
N ASP A 101 0.63 -5.29 8.44
CA ASP A 101 0.43 -6.23 7.33
C ASP A 101 1.32 -5.90 6.14
N ARG A 102 1.60 -4.61 5.93
CA ARG A 102 2.55 -4.14 4.90
C ARG A 102 3.28 -2.88 5.34
N LEU A 103 4.57 -2.83 5.05
CA LEU A 103 5.37 -1.63 5.06
C LEU A 103 5.73 -1.29 3.62
N MET A 104 5.45 -0.05 3.22
CA MET A 104 5.69 0.47 1.88
C MET A 104 6.47 1.79 2.01
N VAL A 105 7.07 2.21 0.91
CA VAL A 105 7.86 3.43 0.79
C VAL A 105 7.31 4.22 -0.38
N PHE A 106 7.17 5.52 -0.21
CA PHE A 106 6.68 6.36 -1.27
C PHE A 106 7.74 6.58 -2.36
N GLU A 107 7.36 6.34 -3.61
CA GLU A 107 8.16 6.73 -4.78
C GLU A 107 7.76 8.14 -5.23
N GLY A 108 8.51 9.13 -4.77
CA GLY A 108 8.35 10.52 -5.20
C GLY A 108 8.71 11.51 -4.09
N SER A 109 8.28 12.77 -4.27
CA SER A 109 8.48 13.80 -3.24
C SER A 109 7.40 13.76 -2.17
N GLU A 110 7.72 14.19 -0.95
CA GLU A 110 6.70 14.32 0.11
C GLU A 110 5.53 15.24 -0.28
N MET A 111 5.72 16.18 -1.21
CA MET A 111 4.62 17.00 -1.72
C MET A 111 3.67 16.23 -2.62
N ALA A 112 4.20 15.31 -3.44
CA ALA A 112 3.39 14.49 -4.34
C ALA A 112 2.47 13.54 -3.57
N ILE A 113 2.98 12.87 -2.53
CA ILE A 113 2.13 11.99 -1.70
C ILE A 113 1.04 12.78 -0.98
N ARG A 114 1.36 13.98 -0.48
CA ARG A 114 0.36 14.82 0.19
C ARG A 114 -0.77 15.19 -0.76
N HIS A 115 -0.43 15.67 -1.96
CA HIS A 115 -1.43 16.03 -2.96
C HIS A 115 -2.28 14.83 -3.41
N ALA A 116 -1.64 13.67 -3.61
CA ALA A 116 -2.32 12.45 -4.04
C ALA A 116 -3.26 11.87 -2.96
N VAL A 117 -2.87 11.94 -1.69
CA VAL A 117 -3.65 11.37 -0.58
C VAL A 117 -4.73 12.32 -0.12
N ASN A 118 -4.36 13.58 0.16
CA ASN A 118 -5.29 14.60 0.62
C ASN A 118 -4.65 15.99 0.42
N PRO A 119 -5.10 16.81 -0.55
CA PRO A 119 -4.54 18.15 -0.81
C PRO A 119 -4.57 19.11 0.38
N THR A 120 -5.37 18.84 1.42
CA THR A 120 -5.41 19.64 2.65
C THR A 120 -4.38 19.20 3.70
N TRP A 121 -3.74 18.04 3.52
CA TRP A 121 -2.72 17.52 4.42
C TRP A 121 -1.46 18.40 4.39
N ARG A 122 -1.11 18.96 5.55
CA ARG A 122 0.00 19.90 5.71
C ARG A 122 1.37 19.22 5.91
N GLY A 123 1.44 17.89 5.81
CA GLY A 123 2.68 17.13 5.99
C GLY A 123 2.99 16.70 7.42
N LEU A 124 2.08 16.90 8.37
CA LEU A 124 2.23 16.39 9.72
C LEU A 124 2.15 14.86 9.71
N THR A 125 3.12 14.19 10.33
CA THR A 125 3.14 12.74 10.51
C THR A 125 2.96 12.38 12.00
N PRO A 126 2.29 11.26 12.34
CA PRO A 126 1.63 10.33 11.41
C PRO A 126 0.35 10.94 10.83
N PHE A 127 0.07 10.67 9.56
CA PHE A 127 -1.21 10.95 8.95
C PHE A 127 -1.94 9.64 8.70
N VAL A 128 -3.09 9.47 9.34
CA VAL A 128 -3.83 8.21 9.33
C VAL A 128 -5.04 8.33 8.41
N VAL A 129 -5.20 7.35 7.52
CA VAL A 129 -6.36 7.23 6.65
C VAL A 129 -7.05 5.91 6.93
N LEU A 130 -8.35 5.99 7.24
CA LEU A 130 -9.22 4.83 7.41
C LEU A 130 -10.04 4.65 6.14
N VAL A 131 -9.79 3.58 5.38
CA VAL A 131 -10.49 3.24 4.13
C VAL A 131 -11.50 2.14 4.40
N GLY A 132 -12.80 2.45 4.34
CA GLY A 132 -13.87 1.50 4.62
C GLY A 132 -14.24 0.59 3.44
N LYS A 133 -15.03 -0.47 3.72
CA LYS A 133 -15.59 -1.37 2.69
C LYS A 133 -16.58 -0.71 1.71
N ASP A 134 -16.98 0.52 2.01
CA ASP A 134 -17.84 1.35 1.16
C ASP A 134 -17.03 2.25 0.21
N GLY A 135 -15.70 2.26 0.31
CA GLY A 135 -14.83 3.15 -0.45
C GLY A 135 -14.77 4.57 0.11
N ARG A 136 -15.28 4.83 1.32
CA ARG A 136 -15.09 6.12 1.99
C ARG A 136 -13.78 6.13 2.76
N ALA A 137 -13.09 7.27 2.71
CA ALA A 137 -11.88 7.52 3.48
C ALA A 137 -12.12 8.59 4.56
N SER A 138 -11.64 8.33 5.77
CA SER A 138 -11.55 9.32 6.86
C SER A 138 -10.10 9.63 7.16
N TYR A 139 -9.78 10.89 7.41
CA TYR A 139 -8.42 11.41 7.49
C TYR A 139 -8.14 12.01 8.85
N PHE A 140 -6.97 11.70 9.44
CA PHE A 140 -6.61 12.15 10.79
C PHE A 140 -5.14 12.57 10.84
N ASN A 141 -4.88 13.73 11.45
CA ASN A 141 -3.53 14.11 11.87
C ASN A 141 -3.24 13.43 13.22
N GLY A 142 -2.51 12.32 13.20
CA GLY A 142 -2.22 11.54 14.40
C GLY A 142 -3.15 10.34 14.60
N GLN A 143 -3.22 9.89 15.84
CA GLN A 143 -4.12 8.82 16.28
C GLN A 143 -5.58 9.24 16.05
N PRO A 144 -6.38 8.45 15.31
CA PRO A 144 -7.83 8.67 15.25
C PRO A 144 -8.43 8.63 16.67
N PRO A 145 -9.34 9.56 17.02
CA PRO A 145 -10.03 9.54 18.30
C PRO A 145 -10.68 8.17 18.55
N GLY A 146 -10.66 7.73 19.82
CA GLY A 146 -11.20 6.42 20.20
C GLY A 146 -12.61 6.15 19.69
N PRO A 147 -13.58 7.06 19.89
CA PRO A 147 -14.94 6.89 19.38
C PRO A 147 -15.01 6.73 17.86
N ASP A 148 -14.26 7.55 17.11
CA ASP A 148 -14.26 7.52 15.64
C ASP A 148 -13.68 6.20 15.12
N LEU A 149 -12.57 5.74 15.73
CA LEU A 149 -11.97 4.46 15.38
C LEU A 149 -12.89 3.29 15.69
N GLN A 150 -13.53 3.27 16.87
CA GLN A 150 -14.44 2.19 17.24
C GLN A 150 -15.70 2.17 16.37
N ALA A 151 -16.25 3.34 16.04
CA ALA A 151 -17.37 3.44 15.10
C ALA A 151 -16.98 2.92 13.72
N TRP A 152 -15.81 3.30 13.21
CA TRP A 152 -15.31 2.81 11.93
C TRP A 152 -15.06 1.29 11.95
N LEU A 153 -14.39 0.74 12.98
CA LEU A 153 -14.10 -0.69 13.10
C LEU A 153 -15.39 -1.52 13.13
N SER A 154 -16.43 -1.05 13.83
CA SER A 154 -17.73 -1.71 13.92
C SER A 154 -18.42 -1.82 12.55
N GLN A 155 -18.20 -0.85 11.66
CA GLN A 155 -18.72 -0.88 10.29
C GLN A 155 -17.97 -1.86 9.38
N GLN A 156 -16.75 -2.26 9.74
CA GLN A 156 -15.94 -3.19 8.93
C GLN A 156 -16.22 -4.67 9.25
N ALA A 157 -16.98 -4.93 10.32
CA ALA A 157 -17.43 -6.28 10.64
C ALA A 157 -18.24 -6.88 9.46
N PRO A 158 -18.13 -8.20 9.22
CA PRO A 158 -18.93 -8.89 8.21
C PRO A 158 -20.43 -8.71 8.43
#